data_AF-A0A4S4CZX7-F1
#
_entry.id   AF-A0A4S4CZX7-F1
#
_cell.length_a   1.000
_cell.length_b   1.000
_cell.length_c   1.000
_cell.angle_alpha   90.00
_cell.angle_beta   90.00
_cell.angle_gamma   90.00
#
_symmetry.space_group_name_H-M   'P 1'
#
loop_
_entity.id
_entity.type
_entity.pdbx_description
1 polymer ?
#
loop_
_entity_poly.entity_id
_entity_poly.type
_entity_poly.pdbx_seq_one_letter_code
_entity_poly.pdbx_strand_id
1 'polypeptide(L)'
;MDSQPEINEKMRAILVDWLIEVHNKFELMPETLYLTINIVDRYLASKSVMRRELRLVGISAMLMASKYEKIWAVEVNDFVCISDRAYTNEQVLITEKRILRELKWSLTGPTPYVFLACFIKAAVADQHMENMVYFLAELGIMNYATIIYCPPMLVASAVYTARCTINKSPAWNDTLKLHTGFSETQLMDCAKLLVSFHLMAAENKLKVIYRKYSNPERGVVALLSPAKSLLAAATS
;
A
#
# COMPACT_ATOMS: atom_id res chain seq x y z
N MET A 1 -1.19 6.76 15.07
CA MET A 1 -1.97 5.65 15.66
C MET A 1 -2.24 5.93 17.14
N ASP A 2 -1.56 6.92 17.71
CA ASP A 2 -1.58 7.31 19.13
C ASP A 2 -2.96 7.66 19.71
N SER A 3 -3.94 8.00 18.86
CA SER A 3 -5.33 8.23 19.27
C SER A 3 -6.14 6.94 19.48
N GLN A 4 -5.62 5.77 19.09
CA GLN A 4 -6.28 4.48 19.24
C GLN A 4 -5.89 3.80 20.56
N PRO A 5 -6.85 3.47 21.44
CA PRO A 5 -6.56 2.85 22.73
C PRO A 5 -6.22 1.35 22.63
N GLU A 6 -6.77 0.64 21.64
CA GLU A 6 -6.62 -0.83 21.51
C GLU A 6 -5.84 -1.28 20.27
N ILE A 7 -5.54 -0.35 19.35
CA ILE A 7 -4.92 -0.66 18.06
C ILE A 7 -3.56 0.01 18.01
N ASN A 8 -2.56 -0.74 17.55
CA ASN A 8 -1.22 -0.22 17.29
C ASN A 8 -0.82 -0.48 15.82
N GLU A 9 0.31 0.09 15.44
CA GLU A 9 0.86 0.02 14.08
C GLU A 9 1.07 -1.41 13.60
N LYS A 10 1.46 -2.32 14.51
CA LYS A 10 1.64 -3.74 14.20
C LYS A 10 0.32 -4.43 13.89
N MET A 11 -0.76 -4.12 14.62
CA MET A 11 -2.09 -4.65 14.31
C MET A 11 -2.61 -4.13 12.97
N ARG A 12 -2.33 -2.86 12.64
CA ARG A 12 -2.62 -2.31 11.29
C ARG A 12 -1.83 -3.07 10.22
N ALA A 13 -0.54 -3.30 10.40
CA ALA A 13 0.27 -4.04 9.43
C ALA A 13 -0.26 -5.48 9.22
N ILE A 14 -0.67 -6.17 10.30
CA ILE A 14 -1.33 -7.50 10.22
C ILE A 14 -2.63 -7.42 9.41
N LEU A 15 -3.45 -6.38 9.62
CA LEU A 15 -4.66 -6.17 8.83
C LEU A 15 -4.32 -5.96 7.35
N VAL A 16 -3.35 -5.09 7.04
CA VAL A 16 -2.97 -4.79 5.65
C VAL A 16 -2.40 -6.03 4.95
N ASP A 17 -1.55 -6.81 5.62
CA ASP A 17 -1.04 -8.10 5.10
C ASP A 17 -2.19 -9.03 4.70
N TRP A 18 -3.15 -9.21 5.60
CA TRP A 18 -4.32 -10.02 5.30
C TRP A 18 -5.21 -9.43 4.20
N LEU A 19 -5.43 -8.12 4.16
CA LEU A 19 -6.21 -7.47 3.10
C LEU A 19 -5.55 -7.63 1.73
N ILE A 20 -4.21 -7.67 1.63
CA ILE A 20 -3.52 -7.96 0.38
C ILE A 20 -3.79 -9.41 -0.07
N GLU A 21 -3.85 -10.37 0.85
CA GLU A 21 -4.27 -11.75 0.52
C GLU A 21 -5.70 -11.79 -0.03
N VAL A 22 -6.63 -11.12 0.64
CA VAL A 22 -8.04 -11.00 0.22
C VAL A 22 -8.13 -10.36 -1.16
N HIS A 23 -7.45 -9.24 -1.37
CA HIS A 23 -7.40 -8.53 -2.64
C HIS A 23 -6.92 -9.42 -3.78
N ASN A 24 -5.83 -10.17 -3.58
CA ASN A 24 -5.29 -11.06 -4.60
C ASN A 24 -6.24 -12.24 -4.87
N LYS A 25 -6.90 -12.80 -3.84
CA LYS A 25 -7.84 -13.91 -4.00
C LYS A 25 -9.09 -13.52 -4.79
N PHE A 26 -9.54 -12.28 -4.66
CA PHE A 26 -10.64 -11.72 -5.44
C PHE A 26 -10.20 -11.10 -6.77
N GLU A 27 -8.90 -11.13 -7.09
CA GLU A 27 -8.34 -10.59 -8.33
C GLU A 27 -8.76 -9.13 -8.59
N LEU A 28 -8.81 -8.34 -7.52
CA LEU A 28 -9.26 -6.95 -7.58
C LEU A 28 -8.23 -6.06 -8.28
N MET A 29 -8.72 -4.93 -8.79
CA MET A 29 -7.86 -3.89 -9.34
C MET A 29 -6.94 -3.32 -8.26
N PRO A 30 -5.67 -3.01 -8.56
CA PRO A 30 -4.76 -2.49 -7.54
C PRO A 30 -5.26 -1.21 -6.87
N GLU A 31 -5.93 -0.32 -7.61
CA GLU A 31 -6.60 0.87 -7.04
C GLU A 31 -7.54 0.52 -5.88
N THR A 32 -8.26 -0.60 -5.96
CA THR A 32 -9.14 -1.07 -4.87
C THR A 32 -8.36 -1.31 -3.58
N LEU A 33 -7.15 -1.89 -3.64
CA LEU A 33 -6.30 -2.05 -2.46
C LEU A 33 -5.90 -0.69 -1.87
N TYR A 34 -5.38 0.22 -2.70
CA TYR A 34 -4.91 1.52 -2.23
C TYR A 34 -6.04 2.37 -1.64
N LEU A 35 -7.23 2.34 -2.27
CA LEU A 35 -8.43 2.98 -1.75
C LEU A 35 -8.90 2.33 -0.44
N THR A 36 -8.86 0.99 -0.33
CA THR A 36 -9.18 0.28 0.92
C THR A 36 -8.31 0.77 2.07
N ILE A 37 -6.99 0.83 1.87
CA ILE A 37 -6.06 1.27 2.92
C ILE A 37 -6.30 2.74 3.27
N ASN A 38 -6.57 3.60 2.30
CA ASN A 38 -6.93 4.99 2.54
C ASN A 38 -8.19 5.13 3.41
N ILE A 39 -9.24 4.36 3.12
CA ILE A 39 -10.49 4.36 3.88
C ILE A 39 -10.24 3.88 5.31
N VAL A 40 -9.50 2.78 5.48
CA VAL A 40 -9.16 2.23 6.81
C VAL A 40 -8.40 3.27 7.64
N ASP A 41 -7.36 3.88 7.09
CA ASP A 41 -6.53 4.82 7.82
C ASP A 41 -7.28 6.09 8.22
N ARG A 42 -8.09 6.63 7.32
CA ARG A 42 -8.92 7.81 7.62
C ARG A 42 -9.97 7.51 8.68
N TYR A 43 -10.57 6.32 8.62
CA TYR A 43 -11.54 5.89 9.63
C TYR A 43 -10.88 5.69 11.00
N LEU A 44 -9.70 5.06 11.05
CA LEU A 44 -8.93 4.92 12.29
C LEU A 44 -8.36 6.26 12.79
N ALA A 45 -8.18 7.26 11.93
CA ALA A 45 -7.77 8.58 12.37
C ALA A 45 -8.89 9.34 13.11
N SER A 46 -10.16 9.10 12.75
CA SER A 46 -11.29 9.84 13.33
C SER A 46 -12.07 9.05 14.38
N LYS A 47 -12.07 7.72 14.32
CA LYS A 47 -12.89 6.86 15.19
C LYS A 47 -12.05 5.84 15.93
N SER A 48 -12.19 5.81 17.25
CA SER A 48 -11.65 4.72 18.08
C SER A 48 -12.34 3.39 17.76
N VAL A 49 -11.55 2.35 17.47
CA VAL A 49 -12.01 1.02 17.06
C VAL A 49 -11.46 -0.02 18.02
N MET A 50 -12.30 -0.93 18.47
CA MET A 50 -11.88 -2.06 19.29
C MET A 50 -11.09 -3.06 18.45
N ARG A 51 -10.09 -3.72 19.04
CA ARG A 51 -9.24 -4.69 18.34
C ARG A 51 -10.04 -5.77 17.60
N ARG A 52 -11.14 -6.25 18.21
CA ARG A 52 -12.03 -7.28 17.65
C ARG A 52 -12.79 -6.84 16.38
N GLU A 53 -12.97 -5.53 16.20
CA GLU A 53 -13.69 -4.96 15.04
C GLU A 53 -12.75 -4.59 13.88
N LEU A 54 -11.42 -4.60 14.10
CA LEU A 54 -10.46 -4.11 13.12
C LEU A 54 -10.54 -4.85 11.76
N ARG A 55 -10.68 -6.18 11.77
CA ARG A 55 -10.86 -6.96 10.53
C ARG A 55 -12.20 -6.69 9.85
N LEU A 56 -13.26 -6.48 10.63
CA LEU A 56 -14.58 -6.10 10.11
C LEU A 56 -14.54 -4.73 9.41
N VAL A 57 -13.82 -3.77 9.99
CA VAL A 57 -13.54 -2.47 9.35
C VAL A 57 -12.80 -2.66 8.03
N GLY A 58 -11.76 -3.50 8.01
CA GLY A 58 -10.98 -3.78 6.80
C GLY A 58 -11.80 -4.36 5.65
N ILE A 59 -12.59 -5.41 5.88
CA ILE A 59 -13.43 -6.00 4.82
C ILE A 59 -14.55 -5.05 4.38
N SER A 60 -15.11 -4.27 5.30
CA SER A 60 -16.16 -3.30 4.96
C SER A 60 -15.59 -2.16 4.10
N ALA A 61 -14.37 -1.70 4.41
CA ALA A 61 -13.65 -0.73 3.59
C ALA A 61 -13.34 -1.29 2.19
N MET A 62 -12.95 -2.57 2.09
CA MET A 62 -12.67 -3.20 0.80
C MET A 62 -13.93 -3.42 -0.03
N LEU A 63 -15.05 -3.81 0.58
CA LEU A 63 -16.36 -3.89 -0.06
C LEU A 63 -16.77 -2.53 -0.65
N MET A 64 -16.53 -1.44 0.08
CA MET A 64 -16.80 -0.09 -0.40
C MET A 64 -15.90 0.29 -1.58
N ALA A 65 -14.60 0.00 -1.49
CA ALA A 65 -13.63 0.28 -2.54
C ALA A 65 -13.93 -0.54 -3.81
N SER A 66 -14.31 -1.81 -3.69
CA SER A 66 -14.64 -2.67 -4.84
C SER A 66 -15.91 -2.21 -5.55
N LYS A 67 -16.92 -1.73 -4.81
CA LYS A 67 -18.12 -1.09 -5.38
C LYS A 67 -17.78 0.19 -6.13
N TYR A 68 -16.74 0.91 -5.71
CA TYR A 68 -16.35 2.19 -6.29
C TYR A 68 -15.59 2.04 -7.63
N GLU A 69 -14.64 1.10 -7.72
CA GLU A 69 -13.78 0.91 -8.91
C GLU A 69 -14.44 0.14 -10.08
N LYS A 70 -15.62 -0.47 -9.87
CA LYS A 70 -16.62 -0.81 -10.92
C LYS A 70 -16.26 -1.79 -12.06
N ILE A 71 -15.29 -2.70 -11.92
CA ILE A 71 -15.14 -3.79 -12.92
C ILE A 71 -15.99 -5.03 -12.55
N TRP A 72 -15.86 -5.55 -11.33
CA TRP A 72 -16.74 -6.58 -10.75
C TRP A 72 -16.83 -6.36 -9.24
N ALA A 73 -18.00 -5.95 -8.74
CA ALA A 73 -18.16 -5.75 -7.31
C ALA A 73 -18.33 -7.11 -6.61
N VAL A 74 -17.41 -7.43 -5.72
CA VAL A 74 -17.48 -8.61 -4.84
C VAL A 74 -18.72 -8.51 -3.94
N GLU A 75 -19.46 -9.60 -3.80
CA GLU A 75 -20.69 -9.60 -3.00
C GLU A 75 -20.36 -9.60 -1.50
N VAL A 76 -21.28 -9.09 -0.69
CA VAL A 76 -21.11 -9.08 0.78
C VAL A 76 -20.89 -10.50 1.32
N ASN A 77 -21.57 -11.48 0.72
CA ASN A 77 -21.46 -12.88 1.12
C ASN A 77 -20.06 -13.45 0.87
N ASP A 78 -19.35 -12.99 -0.16
CA ASP A 78 -17.97 -13.42 -0.42
C ASP A 78 -17.01 -12.93 0.67
N PHE A 79 -17.20 -11.69 1.16
CA PHE A 79 -16.45 -11.17 2.31
C PHE A 79 -16.78 -11.90 3.62
N VAL A 80 -18.03 -12.32 3.81
CA VAL A 80 -18.43 -13.18 4.93
C VAL A 80 -17.75 -14.55 4.81
N CYS A 81 -17.71 -15.14 3.61
CA CYS A 81 -17.07 -16.42 3.37
C CYS A 81 -15.55 -16.37 3.57
N ILE A 82 -14.84 -15.36 3.05
CA ILE A 82 -13.38 -15.25 3.19
C ILE A 82 -12.92 -14.90 4.61
N SER A 83 -13.83 -14.38 5.44
CA SER A 83 -13.59 -14.16 6.87
C SER A 83 -13.94 -15.37 7.74
N ASP A 84 -14.02 -16.57 7.15
CA ASP A 84 -14.43 -17.82 7.81
C ASP A 84 -15.77 -17.70 8.55
N ARG A 85 -16.68 -16.87 8.01
CA ARG A 85 -17.98 -16.53 8.61
C ARG A 85 -17.87 -15.98 10.03
N ALA A 86 -16.75 -15.33 10.37
CA ALA A 86 -16.60 -14.62 11.63
C ALA A 86 -17.59 -13.44 11.78
N TYR A 87 -18.16 -12.98 10.66
CA TYR A 87 -19.11 -11.87 10.59
C TYR A 87 -20.34 -12.25 9.76
N THR A 88 -21.47 -11.61 10.06
CA THR A 88 -22.71 -11.71 9.29
C THR A 88 -22.77 -10.62 8.21
N ASN A 89 -23.60 -10.84 7.17
CA ASN A 89 -23.88 -9.81 6.16
C ASN A 89 -24.36 -8.49 6.80
N GLU A 90 -25.20 -8.58 7.83
CA GLU A 90 -25.71 -7.42 8.54
C GLU A 90 -24.59 -6.63 9.23
N GLN A 91 -23.67 -7.31 9.92
CA GLN A 91 -22.54 -6.65 10.58
C GLN A 91 -21.63 -5.92 9.59
N VAL A 92 -21.38 -6.51 8.41
CA VAL A 92 -20.60 -5.87 7.34
C VAL A 92 -21.33 -4.62 6.82
N LEU A 93 -22.62 -4.72 6.52
CA LEU A 93 -23.41 -3.59 6.01
C LEU A 93 -23.61 -2.47 7.04
N ILE A 94 -23.76 -2.80 8.33
CA ILE A 94 -23.80 -1.81 9.41
C ILE A 94 -22.46 -1.08 9.51
N THR A 95 -21.35 -1.82 9.41
CA THR A 95 -20.00 -1.23 9.48
C THR A 95 -19.71 -0.37 8.25
N GLU A 96 -20.08 -0.80 7.05
CA GLU A 96 -20.03 0.02 5.83
C GLU A 96 -20.75 1.35 6.03
N LYS A 97 -22.00 1.33 6.49
CA LYS A 97 -22.77 2.55 6.77
C LYS A 97 -22.10 3.44 7.82
N ARG A 98 -21.49 2.84 8.85
CA ARG A 98 -20.77 3.55 9.90
C ARG A 98 -19.53 4.27 9.35
N ILE A 99 -18.74 3.60 8.51
CA ILE A 99 -17.58 4.18 7.83
C ILE A 99 -18.00 5.32 6.91
N LEU A 100 -19.03 5.11 6.08
CA LEU A 100 -19.56 6.12 5.16
C LEU A 100 -19.98 7.41 5.87
N ARG A 101 -20.71 7.28 6.99
CA ARG A 101 -21.15 8.44 7.78
C ARG A 101 -19.97 9.18 8.40
N GLU A 102 -19.03 8.44 8.99
CA GLU A 102 -17.85 9.00 9.63
C GLU A 102 -16.98 9.77 8.63
N LEU A 103 -16.79 9.21 7.43
CA LEU A 103 -16.05 9.85 6.34
C LEU A 103 -16.89 10.85 5.53
N LYS A 104 -18.14 11.12 5.94
CA LYS A 104 -19.07 12.05 5.27
C LYS A 104 -19.19 11.78 3.77
N TRP A 105 -19.23 10.51 3.38
CA TRP A 105 -19.28 10.06 1.98
C TRP A 105 -18.09 10.49 1.10
N SER A 106 -17.04 11.08 1.69
CA SER A 106 -15.81 11.43 0.99
C SER A 106 -14.92 10.19 0.92
N LEU A 107 -15.19 9.29 -0.03
CA LEU A 107 -14.35 8.12 -0.29
C LEU A 107 -13.18 8.45 -1.21
N THR A 108 -13.37 9.43 -2.08
CA THR A 108 -12.40 9.84 -3.08
C THR A 108 -11.27 10.67 -2.47
N GLY A 109 -10.05 10.33 -2.83
CA GLY A 109 -8.84 11.12 -2.59
C GLY A 109 -7.75 10.64 -3.52
N PRO A 110 -6.66 11.41 -3.70
CA PRO A 110 -5.53 10.95 -4.49
C PRO A 110 -4.88 9.75 -3.78
N THR A 111 -5.00 8.56 -4.36
CA THR A 111 -4.34 7.35 -3.85
C THR A 111 -2.92 7.24 -4.43
N PRO A 112 -2.04 6.40 -3.86
CA PRO A 112 -0.76 6.13 -4.52
C PRO A 112 -0.90 5.57 -5.94
N TYR A 113 -1.97 4.85 -6.25
CA TYR A 113 -2.15 4.21 -7.56
C TYR A 113 -2.20 5.20 -8.73
N VAL A 114 -2.90 6.33 -8.60
CA VAL A 114 -2.97 7.33 -9.68
C VAL A 114 -1.58 7.90 -10.02
N PHE A 115 -0.70 8.01 -9.02
CA PHE A 115 0.69 8.44 -9.24
C PHE A 115 1.57 7.31 -9.75
N LEU A 116 1.34 6.06 -9.32
CA LEU A 116 2.08 4.88 -9.82
C LEU A 116 1.95 4.79 -11.34
N ALA A 117 0.73 4.89 -11.85
CA ALA A 117 0.45 4.84 -13.29
C ALA A 117 1.18 5.92 -14.11
N CYS A 118 1.40 7.10 -13.53
CA CYS A 118 2.10 8.21 -14.19
C CYS A 118 3.62 8.13 -14.04
N PHE A 119 4.11 7.93 -12.81
CA PHE A 119 5.53 8.01 -12.50
C PHE A 119 6.31 6.80 -13.01
N ILE A 120 5.69 5.62 -13.07
CA ILE A 120 6.32 4.44 -13.69
C ILE A 120 6.56 4.69 -15.19
N LYS A 121 5.59 5.28 -15.90
CA LYS A 121 5.75 5.65 -17.32
C LYS A 121 6.90 6.64 -17.53
N ALA A 122 7.04 7.63 -16.65
CA ALA A 122 8.15 8.57 -16.69
C ALA A 122 9.51 7.93 -16.34
N ALA A 123 9.52 6.92 -15.46
CA ALA A 123 10.72 6.25 -15.00
C ALA A 123 11.33 5.32 -16.06
N VAL A 124 10.49 4.61 -16.80
CA VAL A 124 10.73 3.73 -17.97
C VAL A 124 9.58 2.72 -17.93
N ALA A 125 8.81 2.63 -19.02
CA ALA A 125 7.69 1.70 -19.16
C ALA A 125 8.18 0.26 -19.44
N ASP A 126 8.81 -0.36 -18.45
CA ASP A 126 9.23 -1.75 -18.46
C ASP A 126 8.56 -2.52 -17.31
N GLN A 127 8.12 -3.75 -17.59
CA GLN A 127 7.35 -4.58 -16.65
C GLN A 127 8.13 -4.90 -15.37
N HIS A 128 9.45 -5.08 -15.48
CA HIS A 128 10.30 -5.40 -14.33
C HIS A 128 10.48 -4.16 -13.44
N MET A 129 10.65 -2.97 -14.02
CA MET A 129 10.60 -1.70 -13.28
C MET A 129 9.25 -1.50 -12.58
N GLU A 130 8.15 -1.70 -13.31
CA GLU A 130 6.80 -1.57 -12.79
C GLU A 130 6.57 -2.47 -11.57
N ASN A 131 6.89 -3.77 -11.68
CA ASN A 131 6.76 -4.72 -10.58
C ASN A 131 7.61 -4.31 -9.36
N MET A 132 8.83 -3.81 -9.56
CA MET A 132 9.69 -3.35 -8.46
C MET A 132 9.10 -2.11 -7.75
N VAL A 133 8.55 -1.18 -8.51
CA VAL A 133 7.91 0.01 -7.94
C VAL A 133 6.65 -0.37 -7.15
N TYR A 134 5.81 -1.24 -7.69
CA TYR A 134 4.63 -1.74 -6.96
C TYR A 134 5.02 -2.50 -5.69
N PHE A 135 6.05 -3.35 -5.74
CA PHE A 135 6.59 -4.04 -4.57
C PHE A 135 6.96 -3.06 -3.45
N LEU A 136 7.74 -2.03 -3.77
CA LEU A 136 8.17 -1.02 -2.79
C LEU A 136 7.00 -0.14 -2.31
N ALA A 137 6.08 0.24 -3.19
CA ALA A 137 4.90 1.01 -2.82
C ALA A 137 3.96 0.22 -1.89
N GLU A 138 3.78 -1.09 -2.13
CA GLU A 138 3.02 -1.97 -1.26
C GLU A 138 3.70 -2.13 0.11
N LEU A 139 5.03 -2.27 0.15
CA LEU A 139 5.78 -2.25 1.42
C LEU A 139 5.57 -0.93 2.18
N GLY A 140 5.52 0.20 1.47
CA GLY A 140 5.21 1.50 2.03
C GLY A 140 3.81 1.55 2.67
N ILE A 141 2.75 1.21 1.94
CA ILE A 141 1.40 1.29 2.52
C ILE A 141 1.18 0.32 3.69
N MET A 142 1.93 -0.78 3.76
CA MET A 142 1.90 -1.72 4.90
C MET A 142 2.54 -1.14 6.17
N ASN A 143 3.66 -0.44 6.03
CA ASN A 143 4.41 0.07 7.17
C ASN A 143 3.91 1.46 7.59
N TYR A 144 3.51 1.60 8.86
CA TYR A 144 2.91 2.84 9.36
C TYR A 144 3.88 4.04 9.32
N ALA A 145 5.19 3.80 9.40
CA ALA A 145 6.21 4.85 9.35
C ALA A 145 6.17 5.71 8.07
N THR A 146 5.61 5.21 6.98
CA THR A 146 5.47 5.97 5.72
C THR A 146 4.16 6.74 5.60
N ILE A 147 3.24 6.64 6.56
CA ILE A 147 1.93 7.35 6.52
C ILE A 147 2.07 8.87 6.55
N ILE A 148 3.20 9.39 7.07
CA ILE A 148 3.49 10.83 7.14
C ILE A 148 3.77 11.43 5.75
N TYR A 149 4.13 10.61 4.77
CA TYR A 149 4.41 11.07 3.42
C TYR A 149 3.13 11.08 2.60
N CYS A 150 2.93 12.16 1.83
CA CYS A 150 1.80 12.22 0.91
C CYS A 150 1.94 11.16 -0.20
N PRO A 151 0.83 10.72 -0.81
CA PRO A 151 0.83 9.70 -1.85
C PRO A 151 1.85 9.90 -2.99
N PRO A 152 2.01 11.09 -3.61
CA PRO A 152 2.99 11.27 -4.67
C PRO A 152 4.44 11.16 -4.17
N MET A 153 4.74 11.58 -2.93
CA MET A 153 6.08 11.42 -2.35
C MET A 153 6.42 9.94 -2.19
N LEU A 154 5.51 9.15 -1.62
CA LEU A 154 5.71 7.72 -1.42
C LEU A 154 6.03 7.02 -2.76
N VAL A 155 5.27 7.34 -3.81
CA VAL A 155 5.44 6.75 -5.13
C VAL A 155 6.72 7.21 -5.81
N ALA A 156 7.05 8.51 -5.76
CA ALA A 156 8.30 9.02 -6.31
C ALA A 156 9.52 8.39 -5.60
N SER A 157 9.44 8.18 -4.29
CA SER A 157 10.47 7.50 -3.50
C SER A 157 10.59 6.02 -3.85
N ALA A 158 9.46 5.35 -4.12
CA ALA A 158 9.45 3.97 -4.61
C ALA A 158 10.09 3.87 -6.01
N VAL A 159 9.82 4.82 -6.92
CA VAL A 159 10.47 4.90 -8.23
C VAL A 159 11.97 5.11 -8.11
N TYR A 160 12.40 6.07 -7.28
CA TYR A 160 13.82 6.33 -7.05
C TYR A 160 14.52 5.07 -6.49
N THR A 161 13.94 4.47 -5.45
CA THR A 161 14.47 3.25 -4.81
C THR A 161 14.52 2.07 -5.78
N ALA A 162 13.49 1.88 -6.63
CA ALA A 162 13.45 0.83 -7.65
C ALA A 162 14.57 1.02 -8.69
N ARG A 163 14.78 2.26 -9.16
CA ARG A 163 15.85 2.59 -10.10
C ARG A 163 17.23 2.33 -9.53
N CYS A 164 17.47 2.66 -8.26
CA CYS A 164 18.71 2.30 -7.57
C CYS A 164 18.87 0.79 -7.44
N THR A 165 17.81 0.06 -7.10
CA THR A 165 17.84 -1.41 -6.93
C THR A 165 18.16 -2.13 -8.24
N ILE A 166 17.67 -1.61 -9.38
CA ILE A 166 17.88 -2.17 -10.72
C ILE A 166 19.09 -1.52 -11.42
N ASN A 167 19.93 -0.77 -10.69
CA ASN A 167 21.14 -0.12 -11.21
C ASN A 167 20.91 0.78 -12.45
N LYS A 168 19.79 1.51 -12.50
CA LYS A 168 19.53 2.50 -13.56
C LYS A 168 20.29 3.79 -13.27
N SER A 169 21.03 4.27 -14.26
CA SER A 169 21.80 5.52 -14.17
C SER A 169 21.35 6.53 -15.23
N PRO A 170 21.21 7.83 -14.89
CA PRO A 170 21.19 8.35 -13.53
C PRO A 170 19.96 7.83 -12.76
N ALA A 171 20.09 7.64 -11.44
CA ALA A 171 19.02 7.10 -10.61
C ALA A 171 17.80 8.05 -10.56
N TRP A 172 18.04 9.35 -10.49
CA TRP A 172 17.03 10.40 -10.59
C TRP A 172 17.38 11.36 -11.74
N ASN A 173 16.54 11.44 -12.76
CA ASN A 173 16.79 12.24 -13.98
C ASN A 173 15.84 13.44 -14.07
N ASP A 174 16.09 14.34 -15.02
CA ASP A 174 15.29 15.57 -15.16
C ASP A 174 13.85 15.29 -15.61
N THR A 175 13.61 14.21 -16.37
CA THR A 175 12.25 13.73 -16.69
C THR A 175 11.47 13.42 -15.43
N LEU A 176 12.07 12.68 -14.47
CA LEU A 176 11.44 12.34 -13.20
C LEU A 176 11.22 13.58 -12.33
N LYS A 177 12.19 14.50 -12.26
CA LYS A 177 12.01 15.79 -11.56
C LYS A 177 10.83 16.58 -12.16
N LEU A 178 10.72 16.64 -13.48
CA LEU A 178 9.66 17.35 -14.19
C LEU A 178 8.28 16.74 -13.93
N HIS A 179 8.15 15.42 -14.04
CA HIS A 179 6.85 14.74 -13.92
C HIS A 179 6.38 14.57 -12.46
N THR A 180 7.30 14.46 -11.50
CA THR A 180 6.95 14.27 -10.08
C THR A 180 6.95 15.56 -9.28
N GLY A 181 7.71 16.57 -9.71
CA GLY A 181 7.94 17.81 -8.97
C GLY A 181 8.92 17.69 -7.81
N PHE A 182 9.60 16.54 -7.62
CA PHE A 182 10.50 16.30 -6.50
C PHE A 182 11.98 16.24 -6.90
N SER A 183 12.84 16.81 -6.05
CA SER A 183 14.28 16.60 -6.11
C SER A 183 14.66 15.28 -5.43
N GLU A 184 15.84 14.76 -5.79
CA GLU A 184 16.40 13.56 -5.16
C GLU A 184 16.54 13.71 -3.63
N THR A 185 16.95 14.89 -3.17
CA THR A 185 17.11 15.19 -1.74
C THR A 185 15.81 15.12 -0.96
N GLN A 186 14.68 15.51 -1.55
CA GLN A 186 13.36 15.44 -0.91
C GLN A 186 12.87 14.00 -0.73
N LEU A 187 13.32 13.08 -1.59
CA LEU A 187 12.88 11.68 -1.57
C LEU A 187 13.70 10.80 -0.62
N MET A 188 14.87 11.28 -0.21
CA MET A 188 15.90 10.46 0.44
C MET A 188 15.41 9.76 1.71
N ASP A 189 14.68 10.46 2.59
CA ASP A 189 14.22 9.88 3.86
C ASP A 189 13.19 8.77 3.65
N CYS A 190 12.22 9.00 2.76
CA CYS A 190 11.23 7.98 2.41
C CYS A 190 11.88 6.80 1.68
N ALA A 191 12.84 7.06 0.78
CA ALA A 191 13.60 6.03 0.07
C ALA A 191 14.40 5.14 1.04
N LYS A 192 15.07 5.72 2.04
CA LYS A 192 15.77 4.96 3.09
C LYS A 192 14.83 4.04 3.86
N LEU A 193 13.61 4.50 4.19
CA LEU A 193 12.59 3.65 4.81
C LEU A 193 12.23 2.47 3.90
N LEU A 194 11.95 2.73 2.61
CA LEU A 194 11.63 1.67 1.65
C LEU A 194 12.77 0.65 1.49
N VAL A 195 14.03 1.09 1.47
CA VAL A 195 15.19 0.18 1.48
C VAL A 195 15.22 -0.67 2.75
N SER A 196 14.97 -0.07 3.92
CA SER A 196 14.94 -0.82 5.18
C SER A 196 13.82 -1.87 5.21
N PHE A 197 12.64 -1.55 4.67
CA PHE A 197 11.55 -2.51 4.55
C PHE A 197 11.89 -3.64 3.58
N HIS A 198 12.52 -3.34 2.45
CA HIS A 198 12.96 -4.36 1.50
C HIS A 198 14.01 -5.29 2.12
N LEU A 199 14.99 -4.75 2.86
CA LEU A 199 15.98 -5.56 3.59
C LEU A 199 15.35 -6.56 4.54
N MET A 200 14.32 -6.13 5.28
CA MET A 200 13.65 -6.99 6.26
C MET A 200 12.56 -7.89 5.65
N ALA A 201 12.18 -7.70 4.38
CA ALA A 201 11.00 -8.33 3.78
C ALA A 201 11.06 -9.87 3.78
N ALA A 202 12.25 -10.45 3.55
CA ALA A 202 12.43 -11.90 3.51
C ALA A 202 12.29 -12.57 4.91
N GLU A 203 12.69 -11.85 5.96
CA GLU A 203 12.73 -12.34 7.35
C GLU A 203 11.48 -11.95 8.16
N ASN A 204 10.71 -10.97 7.68
CA ASN A 204 9.49 -10.51 8.35
C ASN A 204 8.47 -11.65 8.51
N LYS A 205 7.65 -11.58 9.56
CA LYS A 205 6.52 -12.52 9.76
C LYS A 205 5.39 -12.26 8.77
N LEU A 206 5.17 -11.00 8.40
CA LEU A 206 4.19 -10.56 7.40
C LEU A 206 4.83 -10.70 6.02
N LYS A 207 4.49 -11.78 5.31
CA LYS A 207 5.20 -12.21 4.09
C LYS A 207 4.37 -12.09 2.82
N VAL A 208 3.12 -11.59 2.86
CA VAL A 208 2.25 -11.63 1.68
C VAL A 208 2.88 -10.88 0.50
N ILE A 209 3.42 -9.68 0.74
CA ILE A 209 4.03 -8.84 -0.30
C ILE A 209 5.29 -9.53 -0.84
N TYR A 210 6.16 -9.99 0.06
CA TYR A 210 7.39 -10.68 -0.33
C TYR A 210 7.09 -11.90 -1.20
N ARG A 211 6.11 -12.74 -0.81
CA ARG A 211 5.69 -13.91 -1.60
C ARG A 211 5.08 -13.51 -2.95
N LYS A 212 4.19 -12.51 -2.96
CA LYS A 212 3.54 -11.97 -4.18
C LYS A 212 4.57 -11.56 -5.23
N TYR A 213 5.62 -10.85 -4.81
CA TYR A 213 6.66 -10.33 -5.70
C TYR A 213 7.91 -11.22 -5.83
N SER A 214 7.94 -12.38 -5.16
CA SER A 214 8.88 -13.47 -5.42
C SER A 214 8.39 -14.42 -6.52
N ASN A 215 7.15 -14.22 -7.01
CA ASN A 215 6.58 -15.01 -8.10
C ASN A 215 7.33 -14.70 -9.43
N PRO A 216 7.70 -15.71 -10.23
CA PRO A 216 8.26 -15.52 -11.58
C PRO A 216 7.47 -14.58 -12.50
N GLU A 217 6.13 -14.60 -12.44
CA GLU A 217 5.26 -13.71 -13.23
C GLU A 217 5.44 -12.23 -12.85
N ARG A 218 5.94 -11.96 -11.64
CA ARG A 218 6.27 -10.62 -11.15
C ARG A 218 7.76 -10.30 -11.31
N GLY A 219 8.49 -11.09 -12.10
CA GLY A 219 9.91 -10.88 -12.37
C GLY A 219 10.81 -11.11 -11.16
N VAL A 220 10.33 -11.82 -10.13
CA VAL A 220 11.06 -12.13 -8.89
C VAL A 220 11.72 -10.91 -8.20
N VAL A 221 11.15 -9.72 -8.39
CA VAL A 221 11.74 -8.43 -7.96
C VAL A 221 12.00 -8.35 -6.46
N ALA A 222 11.23 -9.08 -5.64
CA ALA A 222 11.45 -9.14 -4.19
C ALA A 222 12.79 -9.81 -3.82
N LEU A 223 13.36 -10.65 -4.69
CA LEU A 223 14.62 -11.36 -4.48
C LEU A 223 15.86 -10.53 -4.85
N LEU A 224 15.67 -9.37 -5.49
CA LEU A 224 16.78 -8.47 -5.82
C LEU A 224 17.41 -7.90 -4.56
N SER A 225 18.72 -7.62 -4.63
CA SER A 225 19.42 -6.97 -3.51
C SER A 225 18.87 -5.56 -3.32
N PRO A 226 18.43 -5.18 -2.11
CA PRO A 226 18.00 -3.81 -1.82
C PRO A 226 19.09 -2.78 -2.12
N ALA A 227 18.70 -1.55 -2.45
CA ALA A 227 19.58 -0.42 -2.74
C ALA A 227 20.31 0.12 -1.48
N LYS A 228 21.20 -0.69 -0.88
CA LYS A 228 21.94 -0.38 0.36
C LYS A 228 22.76 0.92 0.28
N SER A 229 23.17 1.34 -0.91
CA SER A 229 23.89 2.60 -1.13
C SER A 229 23.12 3.83 -0.64
N LEU A 230 21.79 3.81 -0.69
CA LEU A 230 20.95 4.92 -0.21
C LEU A 230 21.00 5.10 1.32
N LEU A 231 21.33 4.05 2.06
CA LEU A 231 21.49 4.14 3.52
C LEU A 231 22.81 4.83 3.91
N ALA A 232 23.84 4.70 3.08
CA ALA A 232 25.18 5.24 3.34
C ALA A 232 25.34 6.73 2.96
N ALA A 233 24.49 7.25 2.07
CA ALA A 233 24.60 8.60 1.51
C ALA A 233 24.24 9.75 2.48
N ALA A 234 24.22 9.52 3.80
CA ALA A 234 23.82 10.50 4.81
C ALA A 234 24.99 11.30 5.43
N THR A 235 26.22 11.11 4.94
CA THR A 235 27.41 11.83 5.44
C THR A 235 28.15 12.53 4.30
N SER A 236 27.61 13.68 3.88
CA SER A 236 28.36 14.71 3.14
C SER A 236 27.57 16.01 3.14
#